data_AF-A0A3D3ULG5-F1
#
_entry.id   AF-A0A3D3ULG5-F1
#
_cell.length_a   1.000
_cell.length_b   1.000
_cell.length_c   1.000
_cell.angle_alpha   90.00
_cell.angle_beta   90.00
_cell.angle_gamma   90.00
#
_symmetry.space_group_name_H-M   'P 1'
#
loop_
_entity.id
_entity.type
_entity.pdbx_description
1 polymer ?
#
loop_
_entity_poly.entity_id
_entity_poly.type
_entity_poly.pdbx_seq_one_letter_code
_entity_poly.pdbx_strand_id
1 'polypeptide(L)' 'MDMLRVWPIVCEFGIGALLCIVGIWCGLRGGYLNLKNAEDRRLLFILVGGYFFMLGIMCIFTFLSPNWANGGSL' A
#
# COMPACT_ATOMS: atom_id res chain seq x y z
N MET A 1 -5.49 14.83 16.39
CA MET A 1 -5.31 13.99 15.18
C MET A 1 -6.24 14.53 14.12
N ASP A 2 -5.69 15.24 13.13
CA ASP A 2 -6.46 15.79 12.00
C ASP A 2 -7.03 14.65 11.15
N MET A 3 -8.25 14.23 11.48
CA MET A 3 -9.01 13.25 10.70
C MET A 3 -9.10 13.65 9.22
N LEU A 4 -9.04 14.95 8.93
CA LEU A 4 -9.04 15.50 7.57
C LEU A 4 -7.85 15.03 6.72
N ARG A 5 -6.70 14.73 7.33
CA ARG A 5 -5.48 14.26 6.63
C ARG A 5 -5.43 12.74 6.48
N VAL A 6 -5.99 12.03 7.46
CA VAL A 6 -5.98 10.55 7.50
C VAL A 6 -7.05 9.97 6.57
N TRP A 7 -8.22 10.61 6.51
CA TRP A 7 -9.35 10.14 5.71
C TRP A 7 -9.05 9.92 4.21
N PRO A 8 -8.40 10.85 3.49
CA PRO A 8 -8.07 10.63 2.07
C PRO A 8 -7.12 9.44 1.86
N ILE A 9 -6.15 9.22 2.75
CA ILE A 9 -5.21 8.09 2.68
C ILE A 9 -5.95 6.78 2.88
N VAL A 10 -6.84 6.72 3.87
CA VAL A 10 -7.65 5.53 4.14
C VAL A 10 -8.56 5.21 2.95
N CYS A 11 -9.16 6.21 2.32
CA CYS A 11 -9.96 6.01 1.10
C CYS A 11 -9.10 5.53 -0.08
N GLU A 12 -8.01 6.23 -0.40
CA GLU A 12 -7.19 5.95 -1.58
C GLU A 12 -6.49 4.60 -1.46
N PHE A 13 -5.77 4.37 -0.35
CA PHE A 13 -5.12 3.10 -0.12
C PHE A 13 -6.12 1.99 0.19
N GLY A 14 -7.22 2.25 0.89
CA GLY A 14 -8.26 1.25 1.18
C GLY A 14 -8.91 0.71 -0.11
N ILE A 15 -9.28 1.60 -1.03
CA ILE A 15 -9.79 1.20 -2.35
C ILE A 15 -8.68 0.49 -3.15
N GLY A 16 -7.44 0.99 -3.10
CA GLY A 16 -6.28 0.33 -3.72
C GLY A 16 -6.02 -1.09 -3.20
N ALA A 17 -6.22 -1.34 -1.91
CA ALA A 17 -6.10 -2.67 -1.30
C ALA A 17 -7.19 -3.61 -1.82
N LEU A 18 -8.44 -3.14 -1.87
CA LEU A 18 -9.54 -3.92 -2.43
C LEU A 18 -9.28 -4.29 -3.90
N LEU A 19 -8.83 -3.34 -4.71
CA LEU A 19 -8.48 -3.59 -6.11
C LEU A 19 -7.30 -4.56 -6.24
N CYS A 20 -6.27 -4.44 -5.40
CA CYS A 20 -5.16 -5.40 -5.38
C CYS A 20 -5.64 -6.81 -5.02
N ILE A 21 -6.48 -6.96 -4.00
CA ILE A 21 -7.04 -8.27 -3.59
C ILE A 21 -7.88 -8.87 -4.73
N VAL A 22 -8.75 -8.07 -5.35
CA VAL A 22 -9.58 -8.53 -6.48
C VAL A 22 -8.70 -8.91 -7.68
N GLY A 23 -7.65 -8.14 -7.98
CA GLY A 23 -6.70 -8.43 -9.04
C GLY A 23 -5.94 -9.74 -8.81
N ILE A 24 -5.43 -9.96 -7.59
CA ILE A 24 -4.77 -11.21 -7.19
C ILE A 24 -5.75 -12.38 -7.28
N TRP A 25 -6.98 -12.20 -6.80
CA TRP A 25 -8.03 -13.23 -6.85
C TRP A 25 -8.38 -13.62 -8.29
N CYS A 26 -8.56 -12.64 -9.18
CA CYS A 26 -8.78 -12.90 -10.61
C CYS A 26 -7.56 -13.57 -11.26
N GLY A 27 -6.34 -13.16 -10.92
CA GLY A 27 -5.11 -13.76 -11.44
C GLY A 27 -4.95 -15.23 -11.03
N LEU A 28 -5.28 -15.56 -9.78
CA LEU A 28 -5.29 -16.93 -9.28
C LEU A 28 -6.39 -17.78 -9.93
N ARG A 29 -7.61 -17.25 -10.04
CA ARG A 29 -8.76 -17.98 -10.59
C ARG A 29 -8.67 -18.17 -12.11
N GLY A 30 -8.06 -17.22 -12.82
CA GLY A 30 -7.80 -17.28 -14.25
C GLY A 30 -6.59 -18.14 -14.63
N GLY A 31 -5.86 -18.68 -13.66
CA GLY A 31 -4.67 -19.52 -13.89
C GLY A 31 -3.43 -18.74 -14.39
N TYR A 32 -3.51 -17.41 -14.46
CA TYR A 32 -2.41 -16.54 -14.89
C TYR A 32 -1.35 -16.37 -13.81
N LEU A 33 -1.74 -16.53 -12.54
CA LEU A 33 -0.89 -16.36 -11.38
C LEU A 33 -0.79 -17.70 -10.67
N ASN A 34 0.33 -18.40 -10.84
CA ASN A 34 0.54 -19.72 -10.27
C ASN A 34 1.49 -19.66 -9.07
N LEU A 35 0.94 -19.78 -7.86
CA LEU A 35 1.71 -19.75 -6.61
C LEU A 35 2.75 -20.87 -6.48
N LYS A 36 2.69 -21.91 -7.33
CA LYS A 36 3.72 -22.96 -7.40
C LYS A 36 4.95 -22.53 -8.21
N ASN A 37 4.82 -21.54 -9.09
CA ASN A 37 5.92 -21.01 -9.87
C ASN A 37 6.68 -19.94 -9.04
N ALA A 38 8.00 -20.02 -9.03
CA ALA A 38 8.83 -19.10 -8.24
C ALA A 38 8.79 -17.66 -8.79
N GLU A 39 8.66 -17.49 -10.11
CA GLU A 39 8.54 -16.18 -10.75
C GLU A 39 7.24 -15.46 -10.40
N ASP A 40 6.09 -16.12 -10.53
CA ASP A 40 4.78 -15.54 -10.23
C ASP A 40 4.68 -15.15 -8.75
N ARG A 41 5.28 -15.95 -7.87
CA ARG A 41 5.37 -15.65 -6.44
C ARG A 41 6.21 -14.40 -6.18
N ARG A 42 7.32 -14.23 -6.91
CA ARG A 42 8.16 -13.03 -6.82
C ARG A 42 7.42 -11.80 -7.33
N LEU A 43 6.67 -11.91 -8.43
CA LEU A 43 5.81 -10.84 -8.93
C LEU A 43 4.75 -10.44 -7.90
N LEU A 44 4.10 -11.41 -7.26
CA LEU A 44 3.16 -11.17 -6.16
C LEU A 44 3.81 -10.42 -4.99
N PHE A 45 5.02 -10.84 -4.59
CA PHE A 45 5.78 -10.18 -3.53
C PHE A 45 6.15 -8.74 -3.90
N ILE A 46 6.53 -8.48 -5.16
CA ILE A 46 6.83 -7.11 -5.64
C ILE A 46 5.57 -6.26 -5.66
N LEU A 47 4.44 -6.81 -6.11
CA LEU A 47 3.15 -6.10 -6.15
C LEU A 47 2.70 -5.70 -4.73
N VAL A 48 2.61 -6.69 -3.83
CA VAL A 48 2.15 -6.48 -2.44
C VAL A 48 3.18 -5.63 -1.68
N GLY A 49 4.46 -5.93 -1.84
CA GLY A 49 5.55 -5.18 -1.22
C GLY A 49 5.60 -3.73 -1.68
N GLY A 50 5.44 -3.47 -2.99
CA GLY A 50 5.38 -2.13 -3.56
C GLY A 50 4.19 -1.32 -3.04
N TYR A 51 3.02 -1.96 -2.91
CA TYR A 51 1.84 -1.34 -2.30
C TYR A 51 2.11 -0.93 -0.84
N PHE A 52 2.64 -1.83 -0.02
CA PHE A 52 2.97 -1.53 1.39
C PHE A 52 4.11 -0.50 1.52
N PHE A 53 5.08 -0.52 0.62
CA PHE A 53 6.17 0.45 0.58
C PHE A 53 5.65 1.87 0.30
N MET A 54 4.81 2.03 -0.72
CA MET A 54 4.14 3.29 -1.04
C MET A 54 3.25 3.78 0.11
N LEU A 55 2.46 2.87 0.72
CA LEU A 55 1.65 3.19 1.90
C LEU A 55 2.52 3.66 3.08
N GLY A 56 3.63 2.98 3.33
CA GLY A 56 4.59 3.36 4.37
C GLY A 56 5.17 4.75 4.13
N ILE A 57 5.58 5.07 2.90
CA ILE A 57 6.06 6.40 2.53
C ILE A 57 4.98 7.45 2.77
N MET A 58 3.75 7.22 2.31
CA MET A 58 2.65 8.17 2.50
C MET A 58 2.29 8.37 3.97
N CYS A 59 2.35 7.31 4.77
CA CYS A 59 2.19 7.41 6.23
C CYS A 59 3.30 8.26 6.86
N ILE A 60 4.56 8.07 6.46
CA ILE A 60 5.69 8.89 6.92
C ILE A 60 5.45 10.36 6.55
N PHE A 61 5.15 10.66 5.29
CA PHE A 61 4.88 12.05 4.89
C PHE A 61 3.66 12.64 5.59
N THR A 62 2.64 11.85 5.93
CA THR A 62 1.43 12.41 6.56
C THR A 62 1.61 12.68 8.05
N PHE A 63 2.27 11.77 8.77
CA PHE A 63 2.41 11.85 10.23
C PHE A 63 3.75 12.46 10.69
N LEU A 64 4.82 12.29 9.91
CA LEU A 64 6.15 12.82 10.24
C LEU A 64 6.40 14.22 9.66
N SER A 65 5.87 14.55 8.47
CA SER A 65 6.04 15.91 7.90
C SER A 65 5.51 17.06 8.76
N PRO A 66 4.36 16.97 9.47
CA PRO A 66 3.94 18.07 10.34
C PRO A 66 4.91 18.30 11.50
N ASN A 67 5.64 17.27 11.95
CA ASN A 67 6.69 17.43 12.96
C ASN A 67 7.98 18.02 12.36
N TRP A 68 8.29 17.71 11.11
CA TRP A 68 9.44 18.28 10.40
C TRP A 68 9.25 19.76 10.04
N ALA A 69 8.03 20.15 9.65
CA ALA A 69 7.70 21.53 9.31
C ALA A 69 7.62 22.47 10.53
N ASN A 70 7.37 21.94 11.73
CA ASN A 70 7.24 22.73 12.95
C ASN A 70 8.58 23.03 13.67
N GLY A 71 9.72 22.51 13.20
CA GLY A 71 11.03 22.83 13.80
C GLY A 71 11.12 22.55 15.32
N GLY A 72 10.36 21.58 15.82
CA GLY A 72 10.31 21.27 17.25
C GLY A 72 11.53 20.47 17.66
N SER A 73 12.44 21.12 18.40
CA SER A 73 13.44 20.47 19.24
C SER A 73 12.78 19.37 20.09
N LEU A 74 13.47 18.24 20.17
CA LEU A 74 13.23 17.15 21.14
C LEU A 74 12.87 17.66 22.54
#